data_AF-A0A1J0AAP2-F1
#
_entry.id   AF-A0A1J0AAP2-F1
#
_cell.length_a   1.000
_cell.length_b   1.000
_cell.length_c   1.000
_cell.angle_alpha   90.00
_cell.angle_beta   90.00
_cell.angle_gamma   90.00
#
_symmetry.space_group_name_H-M   'P 1'
#
loop_
_entity.id
_entity.type
_entity.pdbx_description
1 polymer ?
#
loop_
_entity_poly.entity_id
_entity_poly.type
_entity_poly.pdbx_seq_one_letter_code
_entity_poly.pdbx_strand_id
1 'polypeptide(L)' 'MKFLVDAQLPMRLARFLQSAGYDTLHTRDLPQHNLTL' A
#
# COMPACT_ATOMS: atom_id res chain seq x y z
N MET A 1 -2.21 1.18 14.13
CA MET A 1 -2.90 0.20 13.28
C MET A 1 -2.08 0.00 12.02
N LYS A 2 -2.04 -1.23 11.47
CA LYS A 2 -1.27 -1.56 10.27
C LYS A 2 -2.20 -1.70 9.07
N PHE A 3 -1.89 -1.00 7.98
CA PHE A 3 -2.66 -1.01 6.74
C PHE A 3 -1.86 -1.66 5.61
N LEU A 4 -2.49 -2.57 4.89
CA LEU A 4 -1.99 -3.12 3.65
C LEU A 4 -2.82 -2.53 2.50
N VAL A 5 -2.19 -1.74 1.63
CA VAL A 5 -2.85 -1.03 0.53
C VAL A 5 -2.63 -1.79 -0.76
N ASP A 6 -3.72 -2.25 -1.38
CA ASP A 6 -3.66 -3.04 -2.60
C ASP A 6 -3.03 -2.27 -3.77
N ALA A 7 -2.35 -2.97 -4.66
CA ALA A 7 -1.64 -2.43 -5.82
C ALA A 7 -2.54 -1.76 -6.86
N GLN A 8 -3.81 -2.14 -6.87
CA GLN A 8 -4.87 -1.56 -7.68
C GLN A 8 -5.32 -0.19 -7.15
N LEU A 9 -5.03 0.12 -5.89
CA LEU A 9 -5.31 1.42 -5.31
C LEU A 9 -4.18 2.42 -5.58
N PRO A 10 -4.46 3.73 -5.58
CA PRO A 10 -3.43 4.74 -5.82
C PRO A 10 -2.39 4.81 -4.69
N MET A 11 -1.11 4.97 -5.06
CA MET A 11 0.00 5.18 -4.11
C MET A 11 -0.23 6.35 -3.14
N ARG A 12 -1.01 7.36 -3.57
CA ARG A 12 -1.34 8.52 -2.74
C ARG A 12 -2.16 8.13 -1.50
N LEU A 13 -2.97 7.08 -1.56
CA LEU A 13 -3.72 6.57 -0.41
C LEU A 13 -2.77 6.00 0.65
N ALA A 14 -1.79 5.21 0.25
CA ALA A 14 -0.79 4.69 1.18
C ALA A 14 0.00 5.83 1.83
N ARG A 15 0.40 6.85 1.05
CA ARG A 15 1.10 8.04 1.59
C ARG A 15 0.23 8.85 2.54
N PHE A 16 -1.06 8.98 2.25
CA PHE A 16 -2.02 9.65 3.14
C PHE A 16 -2.09 8.94 4.50
N LEU A 17 -2.21 7.61 4.50
CA LEU A 17 -2.23 6.81 5.74
C LEU A 17 -0.91 6.91 6.51
N GLN A 18 0.23 6.90 5.83
CA GLN A 18 1.54 7.13 6.47
C GLN A 18 1.62 8.51 7.11
N SER A 19 1.14 9.55 6.41
CA SER A 19 1.14 10.92 6.94
C SER A 19 0.23 11.09 8.15
N ALA A 20 -0.80 10.25 8.28
CA ALA A 20 -1.66 10.18 9.45
C ALA A 20 -1.05 9.38 10.62
N GLY A 21 0.16 8.86 10.48
CA GLY A 21 0.88 8.11 11.53
C GLY A 21 0.58 6.61 11.55
N TYR A 22 -0.02 6.06 10.49
CA TYR A 22 -0.27 4.62 10.39
C TYR A 22 0.89 3.88 9.71
N ASP A 23 1.24 2.70 10.26
CA ASP A 23 2.13 1.75 9.61
C ASP A 23 1.42 1.23 8.35
N THR A 24 1.91 1.60 7.16
CA THR A 24 1.22 1.35 5.89
C THR A 24 2.18 0.77 4.87
N LEU A 25 1.82 -0.36 4.28
CA LEU A 25 2.57 -1.04 3.22
C LEU A 25 1.72 -1.10 1.94
N HIS A 26 2.27 -0.65 0.80
CA HIS A 26 1.59 -0.81 -0.48
C HIS A 26 2.02 -2.12 -1.13
N THR A 27 1.08 -2.94 -1.62
CA THR A 27 1.42 -4.24 -2.22
C THR A 27 2.13 -4.13 -3.58
N ARG A 28 2.29 -2.92 -4.13
CA ARG A 28 3.22 -2.65 -5.25
C ARG A 28 4.67 -2.65 -4.80
N ASP A 29 4.94 -2.37 -3.54
CA ASP A 29 6.30 -2.39 -3.00
C ASP A 29 6.70 -3.82 -2.57
N LEU A 30 5.78 -4.79 -2.68
CA LEU A 30 6.07 -6.20 -2.43
C LEU A 30 6.80 -6.80 -3.65
N PRO A 31 7.82 -7.66 -3.43
CA PRO A 31 8.66 -8.21 -4.49
C PRO A 31 7.90 -9.07 -5.52
N GLN A 32 6.67 -9.49 -5.21
CA GLN A 32 5.80 -10.29 -6.09
C GLN A 32 4.63 -9.48 -6.67
N HIS A 33 4.69 -8.14 -6.68
CA HIS A 33 3.79 -7.20 -7.37
C HIS A 33 2.46 -7.82 -7.85
N ASN A 34 1.37 -7.65 -7.11
CA ASN A 34 0.00 -8.16 -7.37
C ASN A 34 -0.18 -8.80 -8.77
N LEU A 35 0.32 -10.03 -8.93
CA LEU A 35 0.39 -10.72 -10.22
C LEU A 35 -1.02 -11.22 -10.54
N THR A 36 -1.80 -10.37 -11.19
CA THR A 36 -3.05 -10.76 -11.84
C THR A 36 -2.70 -11.38 -13.20
N LEU A 37 -2.18 -12.61 -13.18
CA LEU A 37 -2.18 -13.48 -14.37
C LEU A 37 -3.61 -13.90 -14.70
#